data_AF-A0A538QZP8-F1
#
_entry.id   AF-A0A538QZP8-F1
#
_cell.length_a   1.000
_cell.length_b   1.000
_cell.length_c   1.000
_cell.angle_alpha   90.00
_cell.angle_beta   90.00
_cell.angle_gamma   90.00
#
_symmetry.space_group_name_H-M   'P 1'
#
loop_
_entity.id
_entity.type
_entity.pdbx_description
1 polymer ?
#
loop_
_entity_poly.entity_id
_entity_poly.type
_entity_poly.pdbx_seq_one_letter_code
_entity_poly.pdbx_strand_id
1 'polypeptide(L)'
;MAPHDHLLPPAPEVALPTRAGRHAPARAIPGGDAVIKSISLLTRKAGLTHEQFVRHWLEIHAPLAHAVPGIRRYVQSHIVEERRRPDIPATDVEIDGIAELWYDDRESMAAALATPAAKALHADGALFIGRIKTYTVEEKQIVPTSP
;
A
#
# COMPACT_ATOMS: atom_id res chain seq x y z
N MET A 1 16.18 12.60 -32.32
CA MET A 1 16.67 12.02 -31.06
C MET A 1 15.53 11.25 -30.43
N ALA A 2 15.59 9.92 -30.44
CA ALA A 2 14.60 9.08 -29.78
C ALA A 2 14.75 9.20 -28.24
N PRO A 3 13.68 9.13 -27.45
CA PRO A 3 13.79 9.11 -26.01
C PRO A 3 14.39 7.77 -25.56
N HIS A 4 15.40 7.86 -24.70
CA HIS A 4 16.02 6.70 -24.08
C HIS A 4 15.00 6.01 -23.15
N ASP A 5 14.59 4.79 -23.50
CA ASP A 5 13.91 3.88 -22.60
C ASP A 5 14.81 3.62 -21.38
N HIS A 6 14.49 4.28 -20.26
CA HIS A 6 15.11 3.99 -18.98
C HIS A 6 14.42 2.75 -18.41
N LEU A 7 14.82 1.58 -18.92
CA LEU A 7 14.40 0.28 -18.41
C LEU A 7 14.79 0.20 -16.92
N LEU A 8 13.83 -0.07 -16.04
CA LEU A 8 14.14 -0.51 -14.68
C LEU A 8 15.10 -1.72 -14.74
N PRO A 9 16.09 -1.81 -13.85
CA PRO A 9 16.93 -3.00 -13.75
C PRO A 9 16.04 -4.23 -13.52
N PRO A 10 16.41 -5.40 -14.06
CA PRO A 10 15.66 -6.63 -13.84
C PRO A 10 15.60 -6.91 -12.34
N ALA A 11 14.40 -7.27 -11.85
CA ALA A 11 14.21 -7.70 -10.47
C ALA A 11 15.10 -8.93 -10.19
N PRO A 12 15.66 -9.08 -8.98
CA PRO A 12 16.37 -10.30 -8.60
C PRO A 12 15.42 -11.49 -8.68
N GLU A 13 15.92 -12.62 -9.20
CA GLU A 13 15.17 -13.87 -9.30
C GLU A 13 14.91 -14.42 -7.89
N VAL A 14 13.76 -14.07 -7.33
CA VAL A 14 13.25 -14.63 -6.08
C VAL A 14 12.37 -15.81 -6.45
N ALA A 15 12.77 -17.01 -6.01
CA ALA A 15 11.98 -18.22 -6.18
C ALA A 15 10.57 -18.03 -5.57
N LEU A 16 9.55 -18.07 -6.42
CA LEU A 16 8.14 -18.01 -6.02
C LEU A 16 7.76 -19.30 -5.27
N PRO A 17 7.20 -19.23 -4.05
CA PRO A 17 6.67 -20.42 -3.40
C PRO A 17 5.44 -20.93 -4.18
N THR A 18 5.42 -22.25 -4.39
CA THR A 18 4.33 -22.98 -5.04
C THR A 18 2.99 -22.75 -4.37
N ARG A 19 1.98 -22.47 -5.19
CA ARG A 19 0.59 -22.18 -4.81
C ARG A 19 -0.09 -23.39 -4.18
N ALA A 20 -0.26 -23.39 -2.86
CA ALA A 20 -1.23 -24.24 -2.17
C ALA A 20 -1.66 -23.60 -0.85
N GLY A 21 -2.93 -23.18 -0.77
CA GLY A 21 -3.54 -22.70 0.46
C GLY A 21 -4.70 -21.76 0.17
N ARG A 22 -5.93 -22.26 0.33
CA ARG A 22 -7.17 -21.48 0.28
C ARG A 22 -7.01 -20.25 1.18
N HIS A 23 -7.26 -19.05 0.65
CA HIS A 23 -7.37 -17.85 1.48
C HIS A 23 -8.47 -18.09 2.51
N ALA A 24 -8.08 -18.33 3.76
CA ALA A 24 -8.99 -18.21 4.88
C ALA A 24 -9.50 -16.77 4.89
N PRO A 25 -10.81 -16.53 5.07
CA PRO A 25 -11.29 -15.17 5.24
C PRO A 25 -10.55 -14.55 6.42
N ALA A 26 -9.98 -13.37 6.23
CA ALA A 26 -9.38 -12.60 7.30
C ALA A 26 -10.46 -12.43 8.40
N ARG A 27 -10.27 -13.13 9.52
CA ARG A 27 -11.18 -13.08 10.65
C ARG A 27 -11.25 -11.63 11.10
N ALA A 28 -12.45 -11.03 11.06
CA ALA A 28 -12.68 -9.72 11.65
C ALA A 28 -12.20 -9.78 13.10
N ILE A 29 -11.24 -8.91 13.45
CA ILE A 29 -10.75 -8.80 14.82
C ILE A 29 -11.86 -8.09 15.61
N PRO A 30 -12.55 -8.75 16.55
CA PRO A 30 -13.56 -8.10 17.37
C PRO A 30 -12.86 -7.17 18.37
N GLY A 31 -13.47 -6.00 18.61
CA GLY A 31 -12.91 -4.84 19.32
C GLY A 31 -12.01 -5.13 20.52
N GLY A 32 -10.85 -4.49 20.52
CA GLY A 32 -9.90 -4.41 21.62
C GLY A 32 -8.72 -3.52 21.24
N ASP A 33 -8.63 -2.37 21.91
CA ASP A 33 -7.53 -1.39 21.97
C ASP A 33 -7.11 -0.70 20.66
N ALA A 34 -6.99 0.62 20.71
CA ALA A 34 -7.02 1.52 19.55
C ALA A 34 -5.90 1.28 18.52
N VAL A 35 -6.19 0.47 17.51
CA VAL A 35 -5.31 0.25 16.36
C VAL A 35 -5.16 1.55 15.56
N ILE A 36 -3.93 2.05 15.43
CA ILE A 36 -3.61 3.21 14.60
C ILE A 36 -3.62 2.77 13.13
N LYS A 37 -4.48 3.39 12.32
CA LYS A 37 -4.50 3.20 10.87
C LYS A 37 -3.84 4.37 10.15
N SER A 38 -2.94 4.07 9.21
CA SER A 38 -2.47 5.03 8.22
C SER A 38 -3.04 4.71 6.84
N ILE A 39 -3.53 5.73 6.14
CA ILE A 39 -3.98 5.65 4.75
C ILE A 39 -3.09 6.56 3.90
N SER A 40 -2.49 6.02 2.85
CA SER A 40 -1.64 6.75 1.92
C SER A 40 -2.23 6.75 0.52
N LEU A 41 -2.36 7.93 -0.06
CA LEU A 41 -2.73 8.14 -1.45
C LEU A 41 -1.45 8.22 -2.29
N LEU A 42 -1.31 7.34 -3.29
CA LEU A 42 -0.10 7.19 -4.08
C LEU A 42 -0.35 7.63 -5.52
N THR A 43 0.60 8.35 -6.12
CA THR A 43 0.69 8.49 -7.57
C THR A 43 1.96 7.77 -8.05
N ARG A 44 1.92 7.20 -9.24
CA ARG A 44 3.10 6.61 -9.87
C ARG A 44 4.11 7.70 -10.26
N LYS A 45 5.37 7.30 -10.39
CA LYS A 45 6.45 8.17 -10.89
C LYS A 45 6.23 8.47 -12.38
N ALA A 46 6.62 9.66 -12.81
CA ALA A 46 6.57 10.04 -14.22
C ALA A 46 7.36 9.03 -15.08
N GLY A 47 6.77 8.64 -16.21
CA GLY A 47 7.36 7.63 -17.11
C GLY A 47 6.90 6.19 -16.83
N LEU A 48 6.25 5.92 -15.70
CA LEU A 48 5.64 4.61 -15.45
C LEU A 48 4.20 4.57 -15.98
N THR A 49 3.85 3.43 -16.57
CA THR A 49 2.46 3.02 -16.78
C THR A 49 1.82 2.60 -15.45
N HIS A 50 0.49 2.57 -15.41
CA HIS A 50 -0.23 2.10 -14.23
C HIS A 50 0.07 0.61 -13.97
N GLU A 51 0.13 -0.21 -15.02
CA GLU A 51 0.44 -1.64 -14.90
C GLU A 51 1.85 -1.88 -14.33
N GLN A 52 2.84 -1.09 -14.75
CA GLN A 52 4.18 -1.16 -14.17
C GLN A 52 4.19 -0.78 -12.69
N PHE A 53 3.46 0.28 -12.32
CA PHE A 53 3.29 0.68 -10.91
C PHE A 53 2.67 -0.45 -10.09
N VAL A 54 1.52 -0.99 -10.53
CA VAL A 54 0.80 -2.07 -9.85
C VAL A 54 1.68 -3.31 -9.70
N ARG A 55 2.37 -3.71 -10.77
CA ARG A 55 3.25 -4.88 -10.74
C ARG A 55 4.39 -4.72 -9.74
N HIS A 56 5.11 -3.59 -9.77
CA HIS A 56 6.19 -3.32 -8.81
C HIS A 56 5.63 -3.28 -7.37
N TRP A 57 4.49 -2.62 -7.19
CA TRP A 57 3.87 -2.44 -5.88
C TRP A 57 3.44 -3.77 -5.26
N LEU A 58 2.89 -4.69 -6.06
CA LEU A 58 2.43 -5.99 -5.58
C LEU A 58 3.57 -7.01 -5.46
N GLU A 59 4.43 -7.11 -6.48
CA GLU A 59 5.41 -8.21 -6.59
C GLU A 59 6.72 -7.92 -5.84
N ILE A 60 7.09 -6.66 -5.67
CA ILE A 60 8.37 -6.25 -5.05
C ILE A 60 8.11 -5.55 -3.72
N HIS A 61 7.25 -4.53 -3.72
CA HIS A 61 7.03 -3.69 -2.55
C HIS A 61 6.23 -4.41 -1.45
N ALA A 62 5.23 -5.22 -1.80
CA ALA A 62 4.42 -5.93 -0.81
C ALA A 62 5.22 -6.94 0.03
N PRO A 63 6.11 -7.78 -0.54
CA PRO A 63 7.03 -8.61 0.25
C PRO A 63 7.92 -7.82 1.21
N LEU A 64 8.42 -6.65 0.79
CA LEU A 64 9.20 -5.77 1.66
C LEU A 64 8.37 -5.26 2.84
N ALA A 65 7.12 -4.87 2.60
CA ALA A 65 6.22 -4.41 3.65
C ALA A 65 5.88 -5.54 4.63
N HIS A 66 5.63 -6.75 4.13
CA HIS A 66 5.39 -7.93 4.96
C HIS A 66 6.57 -8.26 5.90
N ALA A 67 7.81 -7.94 5.48
CA ALA A 67 9.01 -8.17 6.29
C ALA A 67 9.21 -7.13 7.42
N VAL A 68 8.44 -6.04 7.46
CA VAL A 68 8.59 -5.01 8.50
C VAL A 68 7.89 -5.46 9.78
N PRO A 69 8.63 -5.65 10.89
CA PRO A 69 8.01 -6.01 12.16
C PRO A 69 7.16 -4.86 12.70
N GLY A 70 6.02 -5.18 13.30
CA GLY A 70 5.09 -4.21 13.90
C GLY A 70 3.94 -3.77 12.98
N ILE A 71 4.00 -4.03 11.67
CA ILE A 71 2.82 -3.88 10.80
C ILE A 71 1.84 -5.01 11.12
N ARG A 72 0.64 -4.66 11.59
CA ARG A 72 -0.42 -5.63 11.93
C ARG A 72 -1.22 -6.08 10.72
N ARG A 73 -1.44 -5.14 9.80
CA ARG A 73 -2.15 -5.38 8.56
C ARG A 73 -1.63 -4.40 7.51
N TYR A 74 -1.52 -4.88 6.29
CA TYR A 74 -1.24 -4.07 5.11
C TYR A 74 -2.23 -4.44 4.01
N VAL A 75 -2.91 -3.45 3.45
CA VAL A 75 -3.81 -3.60 2.30
C VAL A 75 -3.35 -2.66 1.19
N GLN A 76 -3.28 -3.21 -0.03
CA GLN A 76 -3.15 -2.44 -1.26
C GLN A 76 -4.52 -2.39 -1.93
N SER A 77 -5.07 -1.20 -2.04
CA SER A 77 -6.30 -0.93 -2.76
C SER A 77 -5.93 -0.36 -4.13
N HIS A 78 -5.98 -1.22 -5.15
CA HIS A 78 -5.66 -0.88 -6.54
C HIS A 78 -6.84 -0.19 -7.21
N ILE A 79 -6.59 0.93 -7.88
CA ILE A 79 -7.65 1.70 -8.53
C ILE A 79 -8.07 1.00 -9.81
N VAL A 80 -9.33 0.56 -9.87
CA VAL A 80 -9.93 -0.07 -11.05
C VAL A 80 -10.82 0.90 -11.81
N GLU A 81 -11.52 1.78 -11.09
CA GLU A 81 -12.42 2.78 -11.66
C GLU A 81 -12.53 4.01 -10.74
N GLU A 82 -12.72 5.20 -11.32
CA GLU A 82 -13.16 6.39 -10.61
C GLU A 82 -14.67 6.55 -10.80
N ARG A 83 -15.42 6.78 -9.70
CA ARG A 83 -16.85 7.11 -9.77
C ARG A 83 -17.09 8.56 -9.42
N ARG A 84 -17.93 9.23 -10.21
CA ARG A 84 -18.32 10.63 -10.01
C ARG A 84 -19.80 10.75 -9.64
N ARG A 85 -20.11 11.83 -8.92
CA ARG A 85 -21.48 12.20 -8.56
C ARG A 85 -21.85 13.54 -9.22
N PRO A 86 -23.10 13.71 -9.67
CA PRO A 86 -23.53 14.95 -10.32
C PRO A 86 -23.72 16.10 -9.33
N ASP A 87 -23.98 15.81 -8.05
CA ASP A 87 -24.30 16.79 -7.02
C ASP A 87 -23.07 17.29 -6.23
N ILE A 88 -21.92 16.61 -6.34
CA ILE A 88 -20.69 16.94 -5.61
C ILE A 88 -19.50 16.91 -6.58
N PRO A 89 -18.77 18.02 -6.76
CA PRO A 89 -17.57 18.04 -7.58
C PRO A 89 -16.50 17.06 -7.08
N ALA A 90 -15.78 16.44 -8.03
CA ALA A 90 -14.65 15.58 -7.72
C ALA A 90 -13.45 16.40 -7.21
N THR A 91 -12.57 15.78 -6.43
CA THR A 91 -11.29 16.38 -6.06
C THR A 91 -10.31 16.25 -7.22
N ASP A 92 -9.42 17.21 -7.41
CA ASP A 92 -8.44 17.22 -8.53
C ASP A 92 -7.31 16.16 -8.40
N VAL A 93 -7.34 15.28 -7.39
CA VAL A 93 -6.25 14.35 -7.10
C VAL A 93 -6.50 13.02 -7.79
N GLU A 94 -5.82 12.81 -8.91
CA GLU A 94 -5.67 11.48 -9.52
C GLU A 94 -4.67 10.65 -8.72
N ILE A 95 -5.01 9.39 -8.42
CA ILE A 95 -4.17 8.45 -7.66
C ILE A 95 -4.11 7.11 -8.38
N ASP A 96 -2.99 6.40 -8.20
CA ASP A 96 -2.75 5.07 -8.75
C ASP A 96 -2.97 3.96 -7.72
N GLY A 97 -3.01 4.29 -6.44
CA GLY A 97 -3.22 3.30 -5.39
C GLY A 97 -3.44 3.91 -4.01
N ILE A 98 -4.06 3.13 -3.14
CA ILE A 98 -4.26 3.45 -1.73
C ILE A 98 -3.58 2.37 -0.87
N ALA A 99 -2.60 2.75 -0.06
CA ALA A 99 -2.00 1.87 0.93
C ALA A 99 -2.68 2.07 2.29
N GLU A 100 -3.06 0.99 2.95
CA GLU A 100 -3.62 1.04 4.31
C GLU A 100 -2.79 0.16 5.23
N LEU A 101 -2.26 0.73 6.31
CA LEU A 101 -1.46 0.02 7.30
C LEU A 101 -2.03 0.22 8.69
N TRP A 102 -1.96 -0.84 9.51
CA TRP A 102 -2.42 -0.84 10.89
C TRP A 102 -1.28 -1.18 11.84
N TYR A 103 -1.27 -0.53 13.00
CA TYR A 103 -0.30 -0.69 14.09
C TYR A 103 -1.04 -0.72 15.42
N ASP A 104 -0.47 -1.34 16.45
CA ASP A 104 -1.11 -1.39 17.78
C ASP A 104 -1.34 0.01 18.37
N ASP A 105 -0.35 0.88 18.23
CA ASP A 105 -0.37 2.26 18.74
C ASP A 105 0.67 3.14 17.99
N ARG A 106 0.80 4.41 18.42
CA ARG A 106 1.76 5.35 17.80
C ARG A 106 3.23 4.99 18.07
N GLU A 107 3.53 4.42 19.22
CA GLU A 107 4.89 4.03 19.60
C GLU A 107 5.35 2.84 18.75
N SER A 108 4.49 1.84 18.61
CA SER A 108 4.66 0.67 17.75
C SER A 108 4.83 1.07 16.28
N MET A 109 4.06 2.05 15.80
CA MET A 109 4.25 2.61 14.46
C MET A 109 5.63 3.27 14.32
N ALA A 110 6.04 4.11 15.28
CA ALA A 110 7.35 4.76 15.23
C ALA A 110 8.50 3.75 15.28
N ALA A 111 8.38 2.73 16.13
CA ALA A 111 9.34 1.63 16.24
C ALA A 111 9.45 0.85 14.92
N ALA A 112 8.33 0.49 14.30
CA ALA A 112 8.30 -0.21 13.01
C ALA A 112 9.01 0.60 11.91
N LEU A 113 8.71 1.90 11.82
CA LEU A 113 9.30 2.81 10.83
C LEU A 113 10.81 3.04 11.02
N ALA A 114 11.34 2.84 12.24
CA ALA A 114 12.76 2.96 12.54
C ALA A 114 13.61 1.75 12.11
N THR A 115 12.96 0.62 11.77
CA THR A 115 13.64 -0.65 11.46
C THR A 115 14.43 -0.59 10.15
N PRO A 116 15.48 -1.43 9.99
CA PRO A 116 16.16 -1.60 8.70
C PRO A 116 15.21 -2.07 7.58
N ALA A 117 14.25 -2.93 7.90
CA ALA A 117 13.24 -3.40 6.94
C ALA A 117 12.38 -2.24 6.42
N ALA A 118 11.91 -1.35 7.31
CA ALA A 118 11.15 -0.17 6.89
C ALA A 118 12.01 0.81 6.07
N LYS A 119 13.30 0.93 6.35
CA LYS A 119 14.22 1.73 5.52
C LYS A 119 14.34 1.15 4.11
N ALA A 120 14.46 -0.17 3.98
CA ALA A 120 14.47 -0.85 2.68
C ALA A 120 13.14 -0.66 1.93
N LEU A 121 12.01 -0.78 2.63
CA LEU A 121 10.68 -0.51 2.10
C LEU A 121 10.56 0.92 1.56
N HIS A 122 10.99 1.93 2.32
CA HIS A 122 10.95 3.32 1.87
C HIS A 122 11.90 3.60 0.69
N ALA A 123 13.09 2.99 0.70
CA ALA A 123 14.04 3.10 -0.40
C ALA A 123 13.46 2.54 -1.71
N ASP A 124 12.81 1.37 -1.65
CA ASP A 124 12.09 0.80 -2.79
C ASP A 124 10.90 1.68 -3.21
N GLY A 125 10.12 2.19 -2.25
CA GLY A 125 9.03 3.13 -2.50
C GLY A 125 9.44 4.33 -3.37
N ALA A 126 10.61 4.90 -3.12
CA ALA A 126 11.14 6.05 -3.88
C ALA A 126 11.45 5.75 -5.36
N LEU A 127 11.52 4.47 -5.74
CA LEU A 127 11.76 4.06 -7.12
C LEU A 127 10.52 4.24 -8.00
N PHE A 128 9.32 3.97 -7.48
CA PHE A 128 8.09 3.90 -8.27
C PHE A 128 6.97 4.84 -7.81
N ILE A 129 7.00 5.33 -6.58
CA ILE A 129 6.05 6.33 -6.08
C ILE A 129 6.52 7.72 -6.50
N GLY A 130 5.67 8.44 -7.24
CA GLY A 130 5.92 9.81 -7.66
C GLY A 130 5.54 10.83 -6.58
N ARG A 131 4.34 10.69 -6.00
CA ARG A 131 3.83 11.53 -4.92
C ARG A 131 3.06 10.66 -3.93
N ILE A 132 3.13 11.03 -2.65
CA ILE A 132 2.42 10.36 -1.58
C ILE A 132 1.81 11.38 -0.63
N LYS A 133 0.58 11.13 -0.17
CA LYS A 133 -0.04 11.86 0.93
C LYS A 133 -0.59 10.86 1.93
N THR A 134 -0.08 10.90 3.15
CA THR A 134 -0.42 9.94 4.21
C THR A 134 -1.19 10.62 5.33
N TYR A 135 -2.24 9.95 5.81
CA TYR A 135 -3.08 10.36 6.93
C TYR A 135 -3.10 9.28 7.98
N THR A 136 -2.96 9.65 9.26
CA THR A 136 -3.38 8.78 10.36
C THR A 136 -4.87 9.02 10.61
N VAL A 137 -5.67 7.95 10.69
CA VAL A 137 -7.13 8.03 10.76
C VAL A 137 -7.69 7.27 11.96
N GLU A 138 -8.87 7.71 12.41
CA GLU A 138 -9.76 6.95 13.30
C GLU A 138 -10.88 6.36 12.44
N GLU A 139 -11.14 5.06 12.57
CA GLU A 139 -12.22 4.40 11.83
C GLU A 139 -13.53 4.47 12.64
N LYS A 140 -14.55 5.13 12.07
CA LYS A 140 -15.93 5.11 12.62
C LYS A 140 -16.79 4.20 11.73
N GLN A 141 -17.08 3.00 12.21
CA GLN A 141 -17.89 2.04 11.47
C GLN A 141 -19.39 2.38 11.59
N ILE A 142 -20.00 2.71 10.45
CA ILE A 142 -21.42 3.10 10.38
C ILE A 142 -22.30 1.90 10.03
N VAL A 143 -21.86 1.07 9.09
CA VAL A 143 -22.54 -0.17 8.69
C VAL A 143 -21.76 -1.35 9.27
N PRO A 144 -22.38 -2.24 10.06
CA PRO A 144 -21.71 -3.42 10.61
C PRO A 144 -21.22 -4.37 9.52
N THR A 145 -20.04 -4.95 9.71
CA THR A 145 -19.58 -6.10 8.92
C THR A 145 -20.38 -7.32 9.37
N SER A 146 -21.07 -7.97 8.43
CA SER A 146 -21.73 -9.25 8.71
C SER A 146 -20.71 -10.25 9.28
N PRO A 147 -21.11 -11.10 10.24
CA PRO A 147 -20.21 -12.06 10.89
C PRO A 147 -19.65 -13.11 9.91
#